data_AF-A0A2P8H3Z4-F1
#
_entry.id   AF-A0A2P8H3Z4-F1
#
_cell.length_a   1.000
_cell.length_b   1.000
_cell.length_c   1.000
_cell.angle_alpha   90.00
_cell.angle_beta   90.00
_cell.angle_gamma   90.00
#
_symmetry.space_group_name_H-M   'P 1'
#
loop_
_entity.id
_entity.type
_entity.pdbx_description
1 polymer ?
#
loop_
_entity_poly.entity_id
_entity_poly.type
_entity_poly.pdbx_seq_one_letter_code
_entity_poly.pdbx_strand_id
1 'polypeptide(L)'
;MVKEMIKALAEERFETDISLEFTRFSRVEDDLHLTCAVFSDGDGELLQEWSITCTDYEEYLFESKESCSFEELEVRSDHYYLWDYNKPFTELYFQGENERVNELIASLYLCHIELTERILPFEKYINFKYGLVRNLDELLSSKSGMFACAPEVLNEAYQAVLEQYGLRTTTLKTVVSESTEPVQLLRLGKTYVVAKAFEAVRVF
;
A
#
# COMPACT_ATOMS: atom_id res chain seq x y z
N MET A 1 13.88 18.15 4.12
CA MET A 1 12.57 17.44 3.97
C MET A 1 12.41 16.98 2.53
N VAL A 2 11.88 15.77 2.23
CA VAL A 2 11.69 15.29 0.84
C VAL A 2 10.91 16.26 -0.05
N LYS A 3 10.00 17.06 0.52
CA LYS A 3 9.28 18.12 -0.22
C LYS A 3 10.22 19.14 -0.89
N GLU A 4 11.38 19.41 -0.30
CA GLU A 4 12.41 20.29 -0.88
C GLU A 4 13.04 19.68 -2.13
N MET A 5 13.30 18.37 -2.12
CA MET A 5 13.78 17.63 -3.30
C MET A 5 12.72 17.66 -4.41
N ILE A 6 11.46 17.32 -4.10
CA ILE A 6 10.37 17.37 -5.08
C ILE A 6 10.25 18.77 -5.71
N LYS A 7 10.33 19.81 -4.87
CA LYS A 7 10.28 21.20 -5.32
C LYS A 7 11.49 21.55 -6.20
N ALA A 8 12.70 21.19 -5.78
CA ALA A 8 13.93 21.43 -6.54
C ALA A 8 13.85 20.79 -7.93
N LEU A 9 13.43 19.52 -8.01
CA LEU A 9 13.28 18.81 -9.27
C LEU A 9 12.21 19.44 -10.19
N ALA A 10 11.14 20.00 -9.62
CA ALA A 10 10.07 20.65 -10.40
C ALA A 10 10.41 22.07 -10.86
N GLU A 11 11.25 22.80 -10.13
CA GLU A 11 11.61 24.19 -10.42
C GLU A 11 12.89 24.33 -11.25
N GLU A 12 13.76 23.33 -11.19
CA GLU A 12 15.02 23.33 -11.94
C GLU A 12 14.77 23.11 -13.44
N ARG A 13 15.47 23.89 -14.26
CA ARG A 13 15.39 23.77 -15.72
C ARG A 13 16.53 22.89 -16.19
N PHE A 14 16.18 21.71 -16.69
CA PHE A 14 17.11 20.82 -17.36
C PHE A 14 17.17 21.16 -18.85
N GLU A 15 18.35 20.97 -19.46
CA GLU A 15 18.53 21.20 -20.91
C GLU A 15 17.85 20.12 -21.75
N THR A 16 17.65 18.94 -21.14
CA THR A 16 17.06 17.73 -21.73
C THR A 16 15.96 17.18 -20.82
N ASP A 17 15.20 16.22 -21.34
CA ASP A 17 14.33 15.39 -20.49
C ASP A 17 15.18 14.60 -19.49
N ILE A 18 14.61 14.35 -18.31
CA ILE A 18 15.32 13.70 -17.21
C ILE A 18 14.60 12.44 -16.75
N SER A 19 15.38 11.47 -16.29
CA SER A 19 14.91 10.29 -15.57
C SER A 19 15.38 10.32 -14.13
N LEU A 20 14.48 9.96 -13.21
CA LEU A 20 14.79 9.80 -11.80
C LEU A 20 14.84 8.30 -11.48
N GLU A 21 15.98 7.84 -11.00
CA GLU A 21 16.22 6.42 -10.74
C GLU A 21 16.55 6.15 -9.28
N PHE A 22 16.06 5.02 -8.78
CA PHE A 22 16.49 4.46 -7.50
C PHE A 22 17.74 3.61 -7.72
N THR A 23 18.86 4.02 -7.11
CA THR A 23 20.17 3.40 -7.38
C THR A 23 20.64 2.49 -6.24
N ARG A 24 20.33 2.85 -4.99
CA ARG A 24 20.82 2.11 -3.82
C ARG A 24 19.91 2.30 -2.60
N PHE A 25 19.94 1.31 -1.71
CA PHE A 25 19.53 1.51 -0.33
C PHE A 25 20.48 0.86 0.67
N SER A 26 20.44 1.31 1.90
CA SER A 26 21.09 0.69 3.05
C SER A 26 20.24 0.87 4.30
N ARG A 27 20.32 -0.10 5.21
CA ARG A 27 19.70 -0.01 6.53
C ARG A 27 20.75 0.38 7.57
N VAL A 28 20.43 1.33 8.42
CA VAL A 28 21.27 1.74 9.55
C VAL A 28 20.37 1.84 10.77
N GLU A 29 20.53 0.92 11.71
CA GLU A 29 19.61 0.79 12.87
C GLU A 29 18.15 0.66 12.39
N ASP A 30 17.28 1.56 12.86
CA ASP A 30 15.85 1.60 12.54
C ASP A 30 15.54 2.48 11.30
N ASP A 31 16.57 3.03 10.66
CA ASP A 31 16.44 3.92 9.51
C ASP A 31 16.77 3.20 8.19
N LEU A 32 16.07 3.62 7.14
CA LEU A 32 16.31 3.20 5.77
C LEU A 32 16.83 4.39 4.96
N HIS A 33 18.05 4.27 4.44
CA HIS A 33 18.63 5.27 3.56
C HIS A 33 18.50 4.85 2.11
N LEU A 34 17.95 5.73 1.29
CA LEU A 34 17.80 5.55 -0.15
C LEU A 34 18.76 6.50 -0.86
N THR A 35 19.25 6.08 -2.03
CA THR A 35 19.97 6.93 -2.97
C THR A 35 19.15 6.97 -4.27
N CYS A 36 18.85 8.18 -4.70
CA CYS A 36 18.16 8.47 -5.95
C CYS A 36 19.05 9.35 -6.82
N ALA A 37 19.08 9.08 -8.12
CA ALA A 37 19.89 9.81 -9.08
C ALA A 37 19.03 10.37 -10.20
N VAL A 38 19.34 11.57 -10.66
CA VAL A 38 18.73 12.21 -11.82
C VAL A 38 19.69 12.07 -12.99
N PHE A 39 19.23 11.47 -14.08
CA PHE A 39 20.00 11.32 -15.31
C PHE A 39 19.38 12.13 -16.44
N SER A 40 20.23 12.61 -17.36
CA SER A 40 19.80 13.14 -18.65
C SER A 40 19.37 11.97 -19.56
N ASP A 41 18.17 12.02 -20.14
CA ASP A 41 17.67 10.96 -21.02
C ASP A 41 18.42 10.91 -22.36
N GLY A 42 19.11 11.99 -22.73
CA GLY A 42 19.82 12.08 -24.01
C GLY A 42 21.12 11.29 -24.06
N ASP A 43 21.94 11.43 -23.01
CA ASP A 43 23.30 10.88 -22.94
C ASP A 43 23.59 10.06 -21.69
N GLY A 44 22.61 9.94 -20.77
CA GLY A 44 22.76 9.21 -19.51
C GLY A 44 23.70 9.90 -18.52
N GLU A 45 23.99 11.19 -18.70
CA GLU A 45 24.82 11.93 -17.76
C GLU A 45 24.11 12.04 -16.40
N LEU A 46 24.84 11.76 -15.32
CA LEU A 46 24.36 11.98 -13.95
C LEU A 46 24.31 13.48 -13.69
N LEU A 47 23.10 14.02 -13.55
CA LEU A 47 22.86 15.44 -13.29
C LEU A 47 22.83 15.75 -11.79
N GLN A 48 22.25 14.86 -10.98
CA GLN A 48 22.11 15.04 -9.54
C GLN A 48 22.11 13.71 -8.80
N GLU A 49 22.53 13.74 -7.54
CA GLU A 49 22.34 12.63 -6.60
C GLU A 49 21.72 13.12 -5.29
N TRP A 50 20.73 12.38 -4.81
CA TRP A 50 19.98 12.66 -3.59
C TRP A 50 20.04 11.47 -2.64
N SER A 51 20.28 11.76 -1.36
CA SER A 51 20.12 10.78 -0.29
C SER A 51 18.84 11.07 0.48
N ILE A 52 18.00 10.05 0.64
CA ILE A 52 16.75 10.14 1.40
C ILE A 52 16.87 9.25 2.63
N THR A 53 16.80 9.84 3.82
CA THR A 53 16.67 9.11 5.09
C THR A 53 15.20 8.92 5.41
N CYS A 54 14.79 7.67 5.58
CA CYS A 54 13.46 7.25 6.03
C CYS A 54 13.58 6.84 7.49
N THR A 55 13.12 7.69 8.39
CA THR A 55 13.32 7.51 9.83
C THR A 55 12.28 6.55 10.41
N ASP A 56 12.75 5.56 11.17
CA ASP A 56 11.92 4.55 11.84
C ASP A 56 10.93 3.92 10.84
N TYR A 57 11.49 3.16 9.90
CA TYR A 57 10.72 2.58 8.80
C TYR A 57 9.99 1.31 9.26
N GLU A 58 8.75 1.14 8.81
CA GLU A 58 7.90 -0.01 9.15
C GLU A 58 7.93 -1.07 8.05
N GLU A 59 7.73 -0.64 6.80
CA GLU A 59 7.59 -1.52 5.65
C GLU A 59 8.18 -0.86 4.40
N TYR A 60 8.69 -1.67 3.48
CA TYR A 60 9.07 -1.19 2.16
C TYR A 60 8.90 -2.29 1.10
N LEU A 61 8.75 -1.86 -0.15
CA LEU A 61 8.79 -2.71 -1.34
C LEU A 61 9.69 -2.05 -2.38
N PHE A 62 10.72 -2.76 -2.84
CA PHE A 62 11.55 -2.36 -3.98
C PHE A 62 11.25 -3.27 -5.16
N GLU A 63 10.87 -2.72 -6.32
CA GLU A 63 10.71 -3.51 -7.54
C GLU A 63 12.10 -4.02 -7.98
N SER A 64 12.24 -5.35 -8.17
CA SER A 64 13.55 -6.02 -8.29
C SER A 64 14.19 -5.96 -9.68
N LYS A 65 13.95 -4.89 -10.46
CA LYS A 65 14.54 -4.77 -11.81
C LYS A 65 15.59 -3.66 -11.81
N GLU A 66 16.71 -3.95 -12.48
CA GLU A 66 18.04 -3.32 -12.39
C GLU A 66 18.14 -1.82 -12.69
N SER A 67 17.02 -1.14 -12.94
CA SER A 67 16.87 0.30 -12.81
C SER A 67 15.37 0.57 -12.75
N CYS A 68 14.90 1.11 -11.64
CA CYS A 68 13.54 1.61 -11.54
C CYS A 68 13.61 3.11 -11.79
N SER A 69 13.51 3.51 -13.05
CA SER A 69 13.13 4.88 -13.37
C SER A 69 11.67 5.08 -12.97
N PHE A 70 11.38 6.24 -12.40
CA PHE A 70 10.03 6.61 -12.00
C PHE A 70 9.73 8.06 -12.35
N GLU A 71 8.51 8.27 -12.83
CA GLU A 71 8.01 9.60 -13.22
C GLU A 71 7.45 10.36 -12.01
N GLU A 72 7.09 9.65 -10.94
CA GLU A 72 6.40 10.20 -9.78
C GLU A 72 7.13 9.89 -8.47
N LEU A 73 7.46 10.96 -7.74
CA LEU A 73 7.97 10.98 -6.38
C LEU A 73 6.91 11.65 -5.50
N GLU A 74 6.27 10.91 -4.60
CA GLU A 74 5.22 11.46 -3.74
C GLU A 74 5.37 11.04 -2.27
N VAL A 75 4.97 11.95 -1.37
CA VAL A 75 4.81 11.66 0.06
C VAL A 75 3.34 11.81 0.42
N ARG A 76 2.73 10.74 0.95
CA ARG A 76 1.31 10.67 1.30
C ARG A 76 1.13 10.29 2.76
N SER A 77 0.11 10.86 3.42
CA SER A 77 -0.33 10.47 4.77
C SER A 77 -1.68 9.75 4.79
N ASP A 78 -2.37 9.71 3.65
CA ASP A 78 -3.62 8.99 3.45
C ASP A 78 -3.51 8.23 2.13
N HIS A 79 -3.23 6.94 2.24
CA HIS A 79 -3.06 6.02 1.11
C HIS A 79 -3.40 4.59 1.57
N TYR A 80 -3.85 3.73 0.66
CA TYR A 80 -4.26 2.35 0.95
C TYR A 80 -3.17 1.50 1.64
N TYR A 81 -1.89 1.77 1.33
CA TYR A 81 -0.75 1.14 2.00
C TYR A 81 -0.60 1.51 3.47
N LEU A 82 -1.16 2.65 3.90
CA LEU A 82 -1.10 3.12 5.28
C LEU A 82 -2.24 2.59 6.15
N TRP A 83 -3.19 1.86 5.56
CA TRP A 83 -4.37 1.42 6.29
C TRP A 83 -4.07 0.50 7.47
N ASP A 84 -3.02 -0.32 7.38
CA ASP A 84 -2.55 -1.17 8.49
C ASP A 84 -2.08 -0.37 9.71
N TYR A 85 -1.73 0.91 9.50
CA TYR A 85 -1.15 1.78 10.52
C TYR A 85 -2.12 2.85 11.01
N ASN A 86 -3.02 3.33 10.14
CA ASN A 86 -3.82 4.54 10.40
C ASN A 86 -5.34 4.37 10.30
N LYS A 87 -5.85 3.18 10.01
CA LYS A 87 -7.29 2.91 10.00
C LYS A 87 -7.68 1.95 11.13
N PRO A 88 -8.88 2.13 11.73
CA PRO A 88 -9.41 1.15 12.66
C PRO A 88 -9.70 -0.17 11.94
N PHE A 89 -9.40 -1.29 12.60
CA PHE A 89 -9.72 -2.62 12.10
C PHE A 89 -10.99 -3.16 12.73
N THR A 90 -11.69 -3.95 11.94
CA THR A 90 -12.86 -4.71 12.39
C THR A 90 -12.76 -6.15 11.89
N GLU A 91 -13.51 -7.03 12.55
CA GLU A 91 -13.74 -8.39 12.10
C GLU A 91 -15.15 -8.47 11.53
N LEU A 92 -15.25 -8.88 10.27
CA LEU A 92 -16.52 -9.08 9.58
C LEU A 92 -16.88 -10.55 9.58
N TYR A 93 -18.02 -10.88 10.18
CA TYR A 93 -18.61 -12.21 10.20
C TYR A 93 -19.82 -12.27 9.27
N PHE A 94 -20.10 -13.45 8.72
CA PHE A 94 -21.30 -13.72 7.94
C PHE A 94 -22.01 -14.99 8.41
N GLN A 95 -23.30 -15.08 8.12
CA GLN A 95 -24.14 -16.24 8.33
C GLN A 95 -25.24 -16.32 7.25
N GLY A 96 -25.47 -17.50 6.71
CA GLY A 96 -26.51 -17.79 5.72
C GLY A 96 -26.01 -18.69 4.60
N GLU A 97 -26.93 -19.15 3.76
CA GLU A 97 -26.60 -19.89 2.54
C GLU A 97 -26.78 -18.97 1.34
N ASN A 98 -25.91 -19.11 0.34
CA ASN A 98 -26.02 -18.43 -0.94
C ASN A 98 -25.80 -19.45 -2.06
N GLU A 99 -26.78 -19.59 -2.96
CA GLU A 99 -26.71 -20.49 -4.11
C GLU A 99 -25.85 -19.90 -5.26
N ARG A 100 -25.50 -18.61 -5.18
CA ARG A 100 -24.78 -17.83 -6.20
C ARG A 100 -23.38 -17.44 -5.73
N VAL A 101 -22.61 -18.40 -5.19
CA VAL A 101 -21.27 -18.17 -4.62
C VAL A 101 -20.31 -17.50 -5.63
N ASN A 102 -20.28 -17.96 -6.88
CA ASN A 102 -19.40 -17.39 -7.91
C ASN A 102 -19.69 -15.91 -8.20
N GLU A 103 -20.97 -15.53 -8.25
CA GLU A 103 -21.38 -14.13 -8.45
C GLU A 103 -20.97 -13.28 -7.25
N LEU A 104 -21.17 -13.79 -6.03
CA LEU A 104 -20.76 -13.12 -4.80
C LEU A 104 -19.24 -12.87 -4.78
N ILE A 105 -18.44 -13.88 -5.14
CA ILE A 105 -16.98 -13.76 -5.23
C ILE A 105 -16.58 -12.67 -6.23
N ALA A 106 -17.20 -12.66 -7.41
CA ALA A 106 -16.92 -11.65 -8.42
C ALA A 106 -17.28 -10.24 -7.92
N SER A 107 -18.43 -10.07 -7.25
CA SER A 107 -18.83 -8.79 -6.67
C SER A 107 -17.90 -8.31 -5.55
N LEU A 108 -17.46 -9.22 -4.67
CA LEU A 108 -16.48 -8.91 -3.63
C LEU A 108 -15.14 -8.47 -4.23
N TYR A 109 -14.67 -9.18 -5.26
CA TYR A 109 -13.44 -8.84 -5.96
C TYR A 109 -13.55 -7.48 -6.66
N LEU A 110 -14.62 -7.21 -7.40
CA LEU A 110 -14.85 -5.94 -8.08
C LEU A 110 -14.91 -4.78 -7.07
N CYS A 111 -15.67 -4.94 -6.00
CA CYS A 111 -15.75 -3.97 -4.91
C CYS A 111 -14.37 -3.69 -4.31
N HIS A 112 -13.55 -4.71 -4.07
CA HIS A 112 -12.19 -4.54 -3.56
C HIS A 112 -11.30 -3.75 -4.51
N ILE A 113 -11.23 -4.14 -5.78
CA ILE A 113 -10.32 -3.51 -6.73
C ILE A 113 -10.74 -2.08 -7.06
N GLU A 114 -12.03 -1.76 -7.01
CA GLU A 114 -12.55 -0.40 -7.16
C GLU A 114 -12.16 0.45 -5.95
N LEU A 115 -12.36 -0.08 -4.73
CA LEU A 115 -12.05 0.66 -3.51
C LEU A 115 -10.55 0.85 -3.28
N THR A 116 -9.72 -0.09 -3.73
CA THR A 116 -8.26 -0.07 -3.52
C THR A 116 -7.50 0.38 -4.76
N GLU A 117 -8.19 0.79 -5.82
CA GLU A 117 -7.60 1.16 -7.12
C GLU A 117 -6.65 0.08 -7.68
N ARG A 118 -6.93 -1.20 -7.40
CA ARG A 118 -6.11 -2.37 -7.74
C ARG A 118 -4.72 -2.39 -7.10
N ILE A 119 -4.48 -1.58 -6.07
CA ILE A 119 -3.20 -1.46 -5.38
C ILE A 119 -3.02 -2.58 -4.37
N LEU A 120 -4.06 -2.91 -3.60
CA LEU A 120 -3.99 -3.97 -2.60
C LEU A 120 -4.43 -5.31 -3.21
N PRO A 121 -3.74 -6.42 -2.87
CA PRO A 121 -4.21 -7.75 -3.23
C PRO A 121 -5.51 -8.10 -2.50
N PHE A 122 -6.45 -8.71 -3.22
CA PHE A 122 -7.79 -9.05 -2.68
C PHE A 122 -7.69 -9.94 -1.44
N GLU A 123 -6.76 -10.88 -1.44
CA GLU A 123 -6.51 -11.83 -0.37
C GLU A 123 -5.87 -11.21 0.89
N LYS A 124 -5.41 -9.95 0.85
CA LYS A 124 -4.59 -9.36 1.93
C LYS A 124 -5.26 -9.48 3.31
N TYR A 125 -6.57 -9.25 3.37
CA TYR A 125 -7.36 -9.17 4.62
C TYR A 125 -8.39 -10.29 4.81
N ILE A 126 -8.50 -11.21 3.86
CA ILE A 126 -9.54 -12.25 3.88
C ILE A 126 -9.06 -13.48 4.66
N ASN A 127 -9.97 -14.07 5.45
CA ASN A 127 -9.69 -15.12 6.41
C ASN A 127 -9.33 -16.51 5.80
N PHE A 128 -9.12 -16.63 4.48
CA PHE A 128 -8.53 -17.85 3.91
C PHE A 128 -6.99 -17.80 3.86
N LYS A 129 -6.37 -16.64 4.11
CA LYS A 129 -4.91 -16.51 4.17
C LYS A 129 -4.28 -17.29 5.35
N TYR A 130 -5.04 -17.53 6.42
CA TYR A 130 -4.55 -18.13 7.67
C TYR A 130 -4.59 -19.67 7.71
N GLY A 131 -4.76 -20.33 6.55
CA GLY A 131 -4.50 -21.76 6.38
C GLY A 131 -5.57 -22.73 6.92
N LEU A 132 -6.62 -22.24 7.58
CA LEU A 132 -7.76 -23.07 7.99
C LEU A 132 -8.78 -23.27 6.86
N VAL A 133 -8.81 -22.35 5.89
CA VAL A 133 -9.67 -22.39 4.71
C VAL A 133 -8.79 -22.22 3.49
N ARG A 134 -8.96 -23.07 2.47
CA ARG A 134 -8.02 -23.13 1.34
C ARG A 134 -8.31 -22.10 0.25
N ASN A 135 -9.56 -21.68 0.13
CA ASN A 135 -10.02 -20.73 -0.88
C ASN A 135 -11.32 -20.04 -0.47
N LEU A 136 -11.72 -19.05 -1.25
CA LEU A 136 -12.92 -18.26 -0.98
C LEU A 136 -14.22 -19.06 -1.16
N ASP A 137 -14.23 -20.04 -2.07
CA ASP A 137 -15.39 -20.92 -2.28
C ASP A 137 -15.71 -21.72 -1.02
N GLU A 138 -14.69 -22.31 -0.39
CA GLU A 138 -14.80 -23.06 0.85
C GLU A 138 -15.23 -22.16 2.01
N LEU A 139 -14.68 -20.94 2.08
CA LEU A 139 -15.09 -19.94 3.09
C LEU A 139 -16.59 -19.67 2.97
N LEU A 140 -17.05 -19.26 1.80
CA LEU A 140 -18.45 -18.85 1.59
C LEU A 140 -19.43 -20.04 1.61
N SER A 141 -18.98 -21.25 1.33
CA SER A 141 -19.79 -22.48 1.42
C SER A 141 -20.00 -22.98 2.85
N SER A 142 -19.20 -22.50 3.82
CA SER A 142 -19.30 -22.91 5.24
C SER A 142 -20.56 -22.44 5.96
N LYS A 143 -21.40 -21.62 5.31
CA LYS A 143 -22.65 -21.01 5.80
C LYS A 143 -22.48 -20.01 6.95
N SER A 144 -21.33 -19.99 7.61
CA SER A 144 -21.00 -18.98 8.61
C SER A 144 -19.51 -18.96 8.90
N GLY A 145 -18.96 -17.79 9.15
CA GLY A 145 -17.58 -17.65 9.58
C GLY A 145 -17.14 -16.20 9.61
N MET A 146 -15.89 -15.98 10.02
CA MET A 146 -15.23 -14.68 9.84
C MET A 146 -14.81 -14.59 8.37
N PHE A 147 -15.32 -13.58 7.67
CA PHE A 147 -14.94 -13.27 6.30
C PHE A 147 -13.57 -12.59 6.23
N ALA A 148 -13.41 -11.49 6.96
CA ALA A 148 -12.20 -10.66 6.91
C ALA A 148 -11.89 -9.99 8.25
N CYS A 149 -10.61 -9.75 8.49
CA CYS A 149 -10.12 -8.81 9.51
C CYS A 149 -9.37 -7.72 8.76
N ALA A 150 -10.00 -6.55 8.63
CA ALA A 150 -9.63 -5.52 7.68
C ALA A 150 -9.91 -4.11 8.24
N PRO A 151 -9.36 -3.06 7.61
CA PRO A 151 -9.80 -1.69 7.85
C PRO A 151 -11.33 -1.56 7.76
N GLU A 152 -11.93 -0.79 8.66
CA GLU A 152 -13.39 -0.62 8.78
C GLU A 152 -14.03 -0.28 7.42
N VAL A 153 -13.43 0.64 6.65
CA VAL A 153 -13.89 1.02 5.30
C VAL A 153 -13.99 -0.15 4.32
N LEU A 154 -13.09 -1.14 4.40
CA LEU A 154 -13.15 -2.33 3.56
C LEU A 154 -14.26 -3.27 4.02
N ASN A 155 -14.38 -3.48 5.33
CA ASN A 155 -15.41 -4.35 5.87
C ASN A 155 -16.82 -3.79 5.67
N GLU A 156 -17.02 -2.47 5.74
CA GLU A 156 -18.29 -1.84 5.38
C GLU A 156 -18.67 -2.13 3.93
N ALA A 157 -17.69 -2.04 3.01
CA ALA A 157 -17.91 -2.33 1.59
C ALA A 157 -18.21 -3.82 1.36
N TYR A 158 -17.45 -4.73 1.97
CA TYR A 158 -17.71 -6.17 1.91
C TYR A 158 -19.05 -6.55 2.52
N GLN A 159 -19.41 -5.94 3.64
CA GLN A 159 -20.69 -6.15 4.32
C GLN A 159 -21.84 -5.84 3.38
N ALA A 160 -21.82 -4.69 2.70
CA ALA A 160 -22.86 -4.31 1.74
C ALA A 160 -23.02 -5.35 0.62
N VAL A 161 -21.90 -5.88 0.11
CA VAL A 161 -21.92 -6.95 -0.90
C VAL A 161 -22.49 -8.24 -0.33
N LEU A 162 -22.04 -8.70 0.83
CA LEU A 162 -22.55 -9.94 1.46
C LEU A 162 -24.07 -9.87 1.71
N GLU A 163 -24.54 -8.73 2.21
CA GLU A 163 -25.97 -8.48 2.47
C GLU A 163 -26.81 -8.44 1.20
N GLN A 164 -26.29 -7.87 0.10
CA GLN A 164 -26.95 -7.89 -1.21
C GLN A 164 -27.20 -9.33 -1.71
N TYR A 165 -26.36 -10.26 -1.31
CA TYR A 165 -26.50 -11.69 -1.63
C TYR A 165 -27.30 -12.48 -0.56
N GLY A 166 -27.92 -11.81 0.40
CA GLY A 166 -28.83 -12.41 1.38
C GLY A 166 -28.14 -12.99 2.62
N LEU A 167 -26.84 -12.75 2.79
CA LEU A 167 -26.12 -13.15 3.99
C LEU A 167 -26.35 -12.14 5.12
N ARG A 168 -26.53 -12.64 6.34
CA ARG A 168 -26.52 -11.81 7.54
C ARG A 168 -25.08 -11.56 7.94
N THR A 169 -24.77 -10.34 8.35
CA THR A 169 -23.42 -9.93 8.70
C THR A 169 -23.36 -9.44 10.14
N THR A 170 -22.17 -9.44 10.73
CA THR A 170 -21.90 -8.83 12.03
C THR A 170 -20.48 -8.31 12.03
N THR A 171 -20.30 -7.08 12.47
CA THR A 171 -19.00 -6.41 12.52
C THR A 171 -18.59 -6.19 13.97
N LEU A 172 -17.42 -6.69 14.36
CA LEU A 172 -16.85 -6.51 15.69
C LEU A 172 -15.63 -5.59 15.61
N LYS A 173 -15.49 -4.66 16.56
CA LYS A 173 -14.30 -3.81 16.63
C LYS A 173 -13.12 -4.62 17.14
N THR A 174 -12.00 -4.55 16.43
CA THR A 174 -10.75 -5.16 16.88
C THR A 174 -10.02 -4.17 17.78
N VAL A 175 -9.50 -4.63 18.92
CA VAL A 175 -8.56 -3.84 19.73
C VAL A 175 -7.18 -3.97 19.08
N VAL A 176 -6.95 -3.22 18.01
CA VAL A 176 -5.59 -3.06 17.48
C VAL A 176 -4.88 -2.02 18.34
N SER A 177 -3.63 -2.29 18.74
CA SER A 177 -2.81 -1.25 19.35
C SER A 177 -2.63 -0.16 18.33
N GLU A 178 -3.28 0.99 18.52
CA GLU A 178 -3.01 2.18 17.73
C GLU A 178 -1.50 2.43 17.80
N SER A 179 -0.81 2.34 16.66
CA SER A 179 0.50 2.98 16.57
C SER A 179 0.22 4.46 16.79
N THR A 180 0.70 4.99 17.91
CA THR A 180 0.38 6.37 18.31
C THR A 180 1.11 7.39 17.44
N GLU A 181 2.07 6.95 16.63
CA GLU A 181 2.92 7.84 15.86
C GLU A 181 2.52 7.84 14.38
N PRO A 182 2.28 9.03 13.79
CA PRO A 182 1.84 9.13 12.41
C PRO A 182 2.95 8.67 11.46
N VAL A 183 2.66 7.64 10.68
CA VAL A 183 3.52 7.20 9.57
C VAL A 183 3.10 7.82 8.24
N GLN A 184 4.05 7.91 7.32
CA GLN A 184 3.90 8.46 5.98
C GLN A 184 4.40 7.44 4.95
N LEU A 185 3.85 7.52 3.73
CA LEU A 185 4.26 6.75 2.58
C LEU A 185 5.13 7.62 1.68
N LEU A 186 6.36 7.19 1.39
CA LEU A 186 7.16 7.66 0.27
C LEU A 186 6.97 6.67 -0.87
N ARG A 187 6.51 7.15 -2.03
CA ARG A 187 6.33 6.33 -3.23
C ARG A 187 7.21 6.84 -4.37
N LEU A 188 7.85 5.88 -5.03
CA LEU A 188 8.83 6.03 -6.11
C LEU A 188 8.36 5.09 -7.24
N GLY A 189 7.37 5.53 -8.01
CA GLY A 189 6.67 4.65 -8.97
C GLY A 189 5.98 3.46 -8.30
N LYS A 190 6.51 2.25 -8.49
CA LYS A 190 6.02 1.01 -7.82
C LYS A 190 6.74 0.67 -6.53
N THR A 191 7.87 1.31 -6.29
CA THR A 191 8.61 1.20 -5.04
C THR A 191 7.95 2.07 -3.99
N TYR A 192 7.91 1.62 -2.75
CA TYR A 192 7.45 2.44 -1.64
C TYR A 192 8.16 2.14 -0.33
N VAL A 193 8.12 3.11 0.58
CA VAL A 193 8.56 3.00 1.97
C VAL A 193 7.50 3.63 2.88
N VAL A 194 7.14 2.94 3.95
CA VAL A 194 6.35 3.47 5.07
C VAL A 194 7.30 3.79 6.22
N ALA A 195 7.33 5.03 6.67
CA ALA A 195 8.21 5.49 7.75
C ALA A 195 7.61 6.68 8.49
N LYS A 196 8.15 7.04 9.66
CA LYS A 196 7.65 8.19 10.44
C LYS A 196 7.98 9.53 9.80
N ALA A 197 9.15 9.63 9.16
CA ALA A 197 9.59 10.85 8.50
C ALA A 197 10.51 10.59 7.31
N PHE A 198 10.59 11.58 6.41
CA PHE A 198 11.48 11.54 5.25
C PHE A 198 12.31 12.81 5.08
N GLU A 199 13.62 12.67 5.05
CA GLU A 199 14.58 13.75 4.85
C GLU A 199 15.43 13.52 3.62
N ALA A 200 15.34 14.41 2.63
CA ALA A 200 16.20 14.39 1.45
C ALA A 200 17.31 15.44 1.56
N VAL A 201 18.52 15.07 1.15
CA VAL A 201 19.68 15.94 1.02
C VAL A 201 20.32 15.70 -0.35
N ARG A 202 20.63 16.77 -1.07
CA ARG A 202 21.40 16.70 -2.31
C ARG A 202 22.86 16.43 -1.99
N VAL A 203 23.41 15.38 -2.58
CA VAL A 203 24.80 14.93 -2.40
C VAL A 203 25.68 15.51 -3.51
N PHE A 204 25.15 15.58 -4.73
CA PHE A 204 25.79 16.08 -5.95
C PHE A 204 24.77 16.87 -6.79
#